data_AF-A0A920IYR9-F1
#
_entry.id   AF-A0A920IYR9-F1
#
_cell.length_a   1.000
_cell.length_b   1.000
_cell.length_c   1.000
_cell.angle_alpha   90.00
_cell.angle_beta   90.00
_cell.angle_gamma   90.00
#
_symmetry.space_group_name_H-M   'P 1'
#
loop_
_entity.id
_entity.type
_entity.pdbx_description
1 polymer ?
#
loop_
_entity_poly.entity_id
_entity_poly.type
_entity_poly.pdbx_seq_one_letter_code
_entity_poly.pdbx_strand_id
1 'polypeptide(L)'
;MRLELEKYCMKKFIPIALEEDFENISVLLERLKNACEVASLPEVAESDLALHRYWVAQASPHLESTWLGLSVRMIMKYSRLENYDQAIEEHTRIVEAVIGRDIDKAIYYLGENIL
;
A
#
# COMPACT_ATOMS: atom_id res chain seq x y z
N MET A 1 11.77 -9.68 -3.25
CA MET A 1 11.75 -9.00 -4.57
C MET A 1 10.68 -7.91 -4.63
N ARG A 2 9.39 -8.25 -4.41
CA ARG A 2 8.27 -7.30 -4.32
C ARG A 2 8.55 -6.13 -3.37
N LEU A 3 8.90 -6.44 -2.12
CA LEU A 3 9.24 -5.44 -1.10
C LEU A 3 10.33 -4.46 -1.54
N GLU A 4 11.45 -4.97 -2.04
CA GLU A 4 12.58 -4.11 -2.43
C GLU A 4 12.24 -3.21 -3.62
N LEU A 5 11.40 -3.69 -4.55
CA LEU A 5 10.85 -2.86 -5.63
C LEU A 5 10.00 -1.72 -5.06
N GLU A 6 9.07 -2.03 -4.14
CA GLU A 6 8.22 -1.00 -3.54
C GLU A 6 8.99 0.02 -2.71
N LYS A 7 9.96 -0.42 -1.89
CA LYS A 7 10.84 0.49 -1.15
C LYS A 7 11.57 1.44 -2.11
N TYR A 8 12.07 0.91 -3.22
CA TYR A 8 12.71 1.73 -4.26
C TYR A 8 11.72 2.74 -4.87
N CYS A 9 10.50 2.33 -5.18
CA CYS A 9 9.47 3.23 -5.69
C CYS A 9 9.11 4.33 -4.67
N MET A 10 8.93 4.00 -3.39
CA MET A 10 8.65 4.98 -2.33
C MET A 10 9.76 6.02 -2.21
N LYS A 11 11.05 5.60 -2.25
CA LYS A 11 12.19 6.53 -2.24
C LYS A 11 12.18 7.52 -3.39
N LYS A 12 11.64 7.13 -4.55
CA LYS A 12 11.51 7.99 -5.72
C LYS A 12 10.28 8.89 -5.66
N PHE A 13 9.16 8.33 -5.25
CA PHE A 13 7.86 8.99 -5.28
C PHE A 13 7.70 10.03 -4.16
N ILE A 14 7.98 9.66 -2.90
CA ILE A 14 7.71 10.53 -1.74
C ILE A 14 8.36 11.93 -1.85
N PRO A 15 9.62 12.09 -2.31
CA PRO A 15 10.22 13.42 -2.47
C PRO A 15 9.50 14.32 -3.47
N ILE A 16 8.86 13.75 -4.50
CA ILE A 16 8.25 14.49 -5.61
C ILE A 16 6.72 14.51 -5.57
N ALA A 17 6.10 13.77 -4.64
CA ALA A 17 4.65 13.68 -4.49
C ALA A 17 4.03 15.07 -4.32
N LEU A 18 2.88 15.29 -4.95
CA LEU A 18 2.08 16.51 -4.87
C LEU A 18 0.95 16.35 -3.84
N GLU A 19 0.27 17.44 -3.50
CA GLU A 19 -0.87 17.38 -2.58
C GLU A 19 -1.99 16.46 -3.09
N GLU A 20 -2.26 16.49 -4.40
CA GLU A 20 -3.21 15.60 -5.07
C GLU A 20 -2.84 14.12 -4.87
N ASP A 21 -1.55 13.79 -4.80
CA ASP A 21 -1.12 12.42 -4.52
C ASP A 21 -1.49 11.99 -3.10
N PHE A 22 -1.35 12.90 -2.12
CA PHE A 22 -1.71 12.62 -0.74
C PHE A 22 -3.22 12.50 -0.55
N GLU A 23 -4.00 13.33 -1.25
CA GLU A 23 -5.46 13.19 -1.30
C GLU A 23 -5.86 11.83 -1.89
N ASN A 24 -5.27 11.45 -3.03
CA ASN A 24 -5.55 10.17 -3.68
C ASN A 24 -5.19 8.97 -2.79
N ILE A 25 -4.03 8.99 -2.14
CA ILE A 25 -3.60 7.93 -1.22
C ILE A 25 -4.53 7.86 0.00
N SER A 26 -4.98 9.00 0.52
CA SER A 26 -5.95 9.05 1.63
C SER A 26 -7.29 8.43 1.23
N VAL A 27 -7.78 8.72 0.02
CA VAL A 27 -8.99 8.08 -0.52
C VAL A 27 -8.82 6.56 -0.66
N LEU A 28 -7.66 6.09 -1.12
CA LEU A 28 -7.37 4.66 -1.22
C LEU A 28 -7.31 3.99 0.15
N LEU A 29 -6.73 4.64 1.16
CA LEU A 29 -6.74 4.15 2.53
C LEU A 29 -8.16 4.03 3.08
N GLU A 30 -8.99 5.06 2.89
CA GLU A 30 -10.39 5.02 3.35
C GLU A 30 -11.19 3.92 2.66
N ARG A 31 -10.95 3.65 1.37
CA ARG A 31 -11.56 2.49 0.68
C ARG A 31 -11.14 1.16 1.31
N LEU A 32 -9.86 1.00 1.60
CA LEU A 32 -9.36 -0.20 2.29
C LEU A 32 -10.01 -0.37 3.66
N LYS A 33 -10.09 0.71 4.47
CA LYS A 33 -10.75 0.67 5.78
C LYS A 33 -12.20 0.23 5.68
N ASN A 34 -12.97 0.85 4.79
CA ASN A 34 -14.37 0.48 4.57
C ASN A 34 -14.52 -0.99 4.18
N ALA A 35 -13.67 -1.49 3.26
CA ALA A 35 -13.68 -2.90 2.85
C ALA A 35 -13.37 -3.86 4.02
N CYS A 36 -12.42 -3.47 4.88
CA CYS A 36 -12.07 -4.19 6.10
C CYS A 36 -13.24 -4.22 7.10
N GLU A 37 -13.91 -3.08 7.32
CA GLU A 37 -15.03 -2.95 8.26
C GLU A 37 -16.24 -3.81 7.87
N VAL A 38 -16.55 -3.91 6.57
CA VAL A 38 -17.62 -4.79 6.06
C VAL A 38 -17.16 -6.23 5.81
N ALA A 39 -15.91 -6.53 6.16
CA ALA A 39 -15.26 -7.83 6.03
C ALA A 39 -15.30 -8.45 4.61
N SER A 40 -15.28 -7.62 3.56
CA SER A 40 -15.33 -8.06 2.17
C SER A 40 -13.93 -8.45 1.66
N LEU A 41 -13.60 -9.74 1.70
CA LEU A 41 -12.28 -10.24 1.27
C LEU A 41 -11.87 -9.78 -0.14
N PRO A 42 -12.73 -9.85 -1.18
CA PRO A 42 -12.37 -9.38 -2.52
C PRO A 42 -12.05 -7.87 -2.54
N GLU A 43 -12.82 -7.06 -1.82
CA GLU A 43 -12.64 -5.60 -1.79
C GLU A 43 -11.40 -5.20 -0.97
N VAL A 44 -11.09 -5.93 0.11
CA VAL A 44 -9.87 -5.72 0.90
C VAL A 44 -8.65 -6.00 0.02
N ALA A 45 -8.65 -7.12 -0.68
CA ALA A 45 -7.57 -7.50 -1.58
C ALA A 45 -7.38 -6.52 -2.74
N GLU A 46 -8.47 -6.05 -3.35
CA GLU A 46 -8.41 -5.05 -4.41
C GLU A 46 -7.91 -3.70 -3.90
N SER A 47 -8.40 -3.25 -2.74
CA SER A 47 -8.04 -1.96 -2.15
C SER A 47 -6.58 -1.93 -1.69
N ASP A 48 -6.08 -3.03 -1.10
CA ASP A 48 -4.68 -3.21 -0.75
C ASP A 48 -3.77 -3.09 -1.99
N LEU A 49 -4.09 -3.86 -3.04
CA LEU A 49 -3.34 -3.81 -4.29
C LEU A 49 -3.39 -2.40 -4.92
N ALA A 50 -4.54 -1.74 -4.91
CA ALA A 50 -4.68 -0.40 -5.47
C ALA A 50 -3.83 0.64 -4.72
N LEU A 51 -3.80 0.56 -3.39
CA LEU A 51 -2.99 1.42 -2.53
C LEU A 51 -1.50 1.24 -2.84
N HIS A 52 -1.01 0.00 -2.82
CA HIS A 52 0.40 -0.29 -3.11
C HIS A 52 0.81 0.06 -4.54
N ARG A 53 -0.09 -0.19 -5.50
CA ARG A 53 0.13 0.14 -6.91
C ARG A 53 0.32 1.64 -7.11
N TYR A 54 -0.30 2.50 -6.30
CA TYR A 54 -0.25 3.95 -6.47
C TYR A 54 1.19 4.47 -6.49
N TRP A 55 1.97 4.26 -5.42
CA TRP A 55 3.35 4.75 -5.38
C TRP A 55 4.27 4.06 -6.39
N VAL A 56 3.97 2.81 -6.77
CA VAL A 56 4.72 2.12 -7.83
C VAL A 56 4.46 2.76 -9.20
N ALA A 57 3.20 3.02 -9.53
CA ALA A 57 2.81 3.64 -10.79
C ALA A 57 3.37 5.07 -10.91
N GLN A 58 3.29 5.85 -9.83
CA GLN A 58 3.87 7.19 -9.78
C GLN A 58 5.40 7.19 -9.91
N ALA A 59 6.08 6.16 -9.41
CA ALA A 59 7.53 6.05 -9.53
C ALA A 59 8.00 5.62 -10.93
N SER A 60 7.30 4.68 -11.59
CA SER A 60 7.60 4.25 -12.96
C SER A 60 6.54 3.28 -13.54
N PRO A 61 5.97 3.57 -14.73
CA PRO A 61 5.09 2.62 -15.44
C PRO A 61 5.75 1.27 -15.77
N HIS A 62 7.08 1.25 -15.99
CA HIS A 62 7.79 0.00 -16.28
C HIS A 62 7.90 -0.90 -15.04
N LEU A 63 8.10 -0.30 -13.87
CA LEU A 63 8.15 -1.05 -12.61
C LEU A 63 6.78 -1.54 -12.18
N GLU A 64 5.71 -0.82 -12.52
CA GLU A 64 4.33 -1.24 -12.28
C GLU A 64 4.01 -2.57 -12.95
N SER A 65 4.35 -2.73 -14.24
CA SER A 65 4.16 -3.99 -14.96
C SER A 65 4.90 -5.16 -14.29
N THR A 66 6.13 -4.92 -13.82
CA THR A 66 6.89 -5.92 -13.07
C THR A 66 6.25 -6.21 -11.71
N TRP A 67 5.79 -5.18 -11.00
CA TRP A 67 5.17 -5.30 -9.69
C TRP A 67 3.87 -6.11 -9.73
N LEU A 68 3.03 -5.94 -10.77
CA LEU A 68 1.78 -6.70 -10.95
C LEU A 68 2.02 -8.22 -10.95
N GLY A 69 3.10 -8.70 -11.57
CA GLY A 69 3.47 -10.11 -11.55
C GLY A 69 3.93 -10.62 -10.17
N LEU A 70 4.37 -9.73 -9.29
CA LEU A 70 4.88 -10.05 -7.95
C LEU A 70 3.82 -9.90 -6.85
N SER A 71 2.82 -9.05 -7.06
CA SER A 71 1.81 -8.70 -6.06
C SER A 71 0.65 -9.71 -5.98
N VAL A 72 0.50 -10.62 -6.94
CA VAL A 72 -0.56 -11.66 -6.96
C VAL A 72 -0.68 -12.43 -5.64
N ARG A 73 0.45 -12.64 -4.93
CA ARG A 73 0.47 -13.41 -3.66
C ARG A 73 0.00 -12.61 -2.44
N MET A 74 -0.12 -11.29 -2.52
CA MET A 74 -0.53 -10.43 -1.40
C MET A 74 -1.96 -10.78 -0.92
N ILE A 75 -2.83 -11.09 -1.88
CA ILE A 75 -4.24 -11.46 -1.64
C ILE A 75 -4.39 -12.65 -0.67
N MET A 76 -3.45 -13.62 -0.71
CA MET A 76 -3.55 -14.85 0.08
C MET A 76 -3.40 -14.64 1.60
N LYS A 77 -2.90 -13.47 2.05
CA LYS A 77 -2.78 -13.14 3.48
C LYS A 77 -4.16 -12.97 4.10
N TYR A 78 -5.06 -12.28 3.40
CA TYR A 78 -6.38 -11.90 3.92
C TYR A 78 -7.32 -13.08 4.17
N SER A 79 -7.19 -14.17 3.41
CA SER A 79 -8.04 -15.35 3.59
C SER A 79 -7.77 -16.13 4.88
N ARG A 80 -6.73 -15.76 5.63
CA ARG A 80 -6.32 -16.40 6.88
C ARG A 80 -6.60 -15.55 8.11
N LEU A 81 -7.10 -14.33 7.93
CA LEU A 81 -7.37 -13.40 9.02
C LEU A 81 -8.78 -13.63 9.58
N GLU A 82 -8.92 -13.58 10.90
CA GLU A 82 -10.22 -13.64 11.58
C GLU A 82 -10.95 -12.29 11.54
N ASN A 83 -10.19 -11.19 11.48
CA ASN A 83 -10.66 -9.82 11.31
C ASN A 83 -9.58 -8.98 10.61
N TYR A 84 -9.88 -7.72 10.30
CA TYR A 84 -9.00 -6.86 9.51
C TYR A 84 -8.44 -5.65 10.28
N ASP A 85 -8.58 -5.62 11.61
CA ASP A 85 -8.17 -4.47 12.44
C ASP A 85 -6.68 -4.19 12.31
N GLN A 86 -5.87 -5.25 12.37
CA GLN A 86 -4.41 -5.15 12.19
C GLN A 86 -4.06 -4.64 10.78
N ALA A 87 -4.80 -5.07 9.75
CA ALA A 87 -4.58 -4.56 8.40
C ALA A 87 -4.87 -3.06 8.34
N ILE A 88 -5.95 -2.58 8.94
CA ILE A 88 -6.25 -1.14 9.00
C ILE A 88 -5.09 -0.37 9.66
N GLU A 89 -4.59 -0.84 10.79
CA GLU A 89 -3.52 -0.17 11.54
C GLU A 89 -2.19 -0.15 10.74
N GLU A 90 -1.82 -1.27 10.13
CA GLU A 90 -0.61 -1.38 9.30
C GLU A 90 -0.64 -0.37 8.14
N HIS A 91 -1.73 -0.33 7.37
CA HIS A 91 -1.81 0.57 6.20
C HIS A 91 -1.95 2.03 6.60
N THR A 92 -2.62 2.32 7.72
CA THR A 92 -2.70 3.69 8.27
C THR A 92 -1.31 4.23 8.59
N ARG A 93 -0.47 3.44 9.29
CA ARG A 93 0.91 3.86 9.62
C ARG A 93 1.78 4.11 8.38
N ILE A 94 1.62 3.30 7.33
CA ILE A 94 2.34 3.51 6.06
C ILE A 94 1.91 4.83 5.43
N VAL A 95 0.61 5.07 5.31
CA VAL A 95 0.05 6.26 4.65
C VAL A 95 0.40 7.53 5.40
N GLU A 96 0.28 7.54 6.73
CA GLU A 96 0.70 8.67 7.55
C GLU A 96 2.18 9.02 7.36
N ALA A 97 3.04 8.02 7.25
CA ALA A 97 4.46 8.23 6.97
C ALA A 97 4.70 8.78 5.55
N VAL A 98 3.95 8.31 4.55
CA VAL A 98 4.01 8.83 3.17
C VAL A 98 3.58 10.29 3.10
N ILE A 99 2.43 10.63 3.70
CA ILE A 99 1.89 12.00 3.75
C ILE A 99 2.84 12.92 4.54
N GLY A 100 3.39 12.43 5.64
CA GLY A 100 4.40 13.13 6.43
C GLY A 100 5.77 13.25 5.75
N ARG A 101 5.94 12.70 4.54
CA ARG A 101 7.20 12.60 3.79
C ARG A 101 8.35 11.94 4.56
N ASP A 102 8.02 11.09 5.52
CA ASP A 102 8.97 10.34 6.34
C ASP A 102 9.33 9.03 5.64
N ILE A 103 10.28 9.12 4.71
CA ILE A 103 10.69 8.01 3.84
C ILE A 103 11.15 6.80 4.65
N ASP A 104 11.92 7.03 5.72
CA ASP A 104 12.47 5.96 6.54
C ASP A 104 11.36 5.23 7.30
N LYS A 105 10.40 5.95 7.90
CA LYS A 105 9.23 5.32 8.52
C LYS A 105 8.34 4.62 7.50
N ALA A 106 8.13 5.21 6.34
CA ALA A 106 7.26 4.64 5.32
C ALA A 106 7.81 3.29 4.83
N ILE A 107 9.13 3.20 4.62
CA ILE A 107 9.83 1.96 4.26
C ILE A 107 9.84 0.95 5.40
N TYR A 108 10.00 1.42 6.65
CA TYR A 108 9.95 0.58 7.83
C TYR A 108 8.57 -0.09 7.95
N TYR A 109 7.48 0.69 7.95
CA TYR A 109 6.13 0.15 8.05
C TYR A 109 5.74 -0.71 6.85
N LEU A 110 6.20 -0.37 5.64
CA LEU A 110 6.04 -1.24 4.48
C LEU A 110 6.72 -2.61 4.67
N GLY A 111 7.85 -2.66 5.37
CA GLY A 111 8.54 -3.91 5.71
C GLY A 111 7.74 -4.81 6.65
N GLU A 112 7.02 -4.21 7.60
CA GLU A 112 6.19 -4.91 8.58
C GLU A 112 4.91 -5.51 7.95
N ASN A 113 4.36 -4.88 6.91
CA ASN A 113 3.12 -5.28 6.23
C ASN A 113 3.15 -6.68 5.56
N ILE A 114 4.31 -7.35 5.50
CA ILE A 114 4.56 -8.52 4.65
C ILE A 114 4.53 -9.85 5.39
N LEU A 115 4.49 -9.83 6.72
CA LEU A 115 4.39 -11.04 7.55
C LEU A 115 2.94 -11.52 7.67
#